data_AF-A0A9E2R463-F1
#
_entry.id   AF-A0A9E2R463-F1
#
_cell.length_a   1.000
_cell.length_b   1.000
_cell.length_c   1.000
_cell.angle_alpha   90.00
_cell.angle_beta   90.00
_cell.angle_gamma   90.00
#
_symmetry.space_group_name_H-M   'P 1'
#
loop_
_entity.id
_entity.type
_entity.pdbx_description
1 polymer ?
#
loop_
_entity_poly.entity_id
_entity_poly.type
_entity_poly.pdbx_seq_one_letter_code
_entity_poly.pdbx_strand_id
1 'polypeptide(L)'
;MRVTAAVLLTVAALGLVVGGLVYLGTRPKPYRPDEAETDLTSNLSRDLPADAPKPRLTDVTRAAGLAAFRTFVGQRTSQLPEDMGCGAAWGDFNNDGFDDLFLVSAGGPLNAPTNQLAPCELYENLGDGTFRKVEDFPELRIHGMGAAWGDYDGDGWLDLVVTGYNALFLFHNEPGENGRRKFVRDPRFPNRPGFWSGATWGDYDNDRRLDLYVCGYVQYTENEADRNRTSLQLSTAVPYSLNPSSYQPALNLLFHNHGDGTFTEVAQKLGVGDPTGRSLSALWYDFDDDGWLDLYVANDVSDNAFYHNRGGTFEDLSYKACVADYRSGMGLAAGDWNRDGDDDFFVTHWIGQQNALYDNLLVDTARRERRPPARPESVPADSQRAGPAAGAPVGSAM
;
A
#
# COMPACT_ATOMS: atom_id res chain seq x y z
N MET A 1 59.02 12.38 35.60
CA MET A 1 58.63 11.30 34.65
C MET A 1 57.63 10.26 35.19
N ARG A 2 57.12 10.34 36.44
CA ARG A 2 56.11 9.37 36.95
C ARG A 2 54.66 9.84 36.86
N VAL A 3 54.41 11.15 36.77
CA VAL A 3 53.05 11.74 36.74
C VAL A 3 52.37 11.57 35.38
N THR A 4 53.14 11.52 34.28
CA THR A 4 52.62 11.40 32.91
C THR A 4 51.99 10.03 32.60
N ALA A 5 52.54 8.94 33.13
CA ALA A 5 52.00 7.59 32.88
C ALA A 5 50.67 7.36 33.61
N ALA A 6 50.53 7.86 34.84
CA ALA A 6 49.28 7.75 35.61
C ALA A 6 48.14 8.52 34.93
N VAL A 7 48.41 9.75 34.46
CA VAL A 7 47.41 10.57 33.75
C VAL A 7 47.00 9.91 32.43
N LEU A 8 47.95 9.36 31.66
CA LEU A 8 47.65 8.65 30.42
C LEU A 8 46.80 7.39 30.65
N LEU A 9 47.06 6.62 31.72
CA LEU A 9 46.25 5.46 32.10
C LEU A 9 44.83 5.86 32.52
N THR A 10 44.68 6.96 33.26
CA THR A 10 43.36 7.47 33.66
C THR A 10 42.56 7.96 32.45
N VAL A 11 43.20 8.67 31.51
CA VAL A 11 42.54 9.15 30.28
C VAL A 11 42.14 7.97 29.38
N ALA A 12 42.99 6.95 29.24
CA ALA A 12 42.66 5.74 28.48
C ALA A 12 41.52 4.94 29.11
N ALA A 13 41.52 4.78 30.44
CA ALA A 13 40.43 4.13 31.16
C ALA A 13 39.11 4.89 31.02
N LEU A 14 39.14 6.23 31.13
CA LEU A 14 37.96 7.07 30.93
C LEU A 14 37.45 6.97 29.48
N GLY A 15 38.35 6.94 28.50
CA GLY A 15 38.01 6.75 27.09
C GLY A 15 37.35 5.40 26.81
N LEU A 16 37.81 4.32 27.46
CA LEU A 16 37.18 3.00 27.35
C LEU A 16 35.81 2.94 28.02
N VAL A 17 35.63 3.60 29.17
CA VAL A 17 34.33 3.67 29.86
C VAL A 17 33.34 4.49 29.03
N VAL A 18 33.74 5.67 28.54
CA VAL A 18 32.90 6.51 27.68
C VAL A 18 32.59 5.79 26.37
N GLY A 19 33.60 5.18 25.73
CA GLY A 19 33.42 4.37 24.52
C GLY A 19 32.49 3.17 24.73
N GLY A 20 32.60 2.49 25.88
CA GLY A 20 31.70 1.40 26.26
C GLY A 20 30.27 1.86 26.54
N LEU A 21 30.09 3.00 27.19
CA LEU A 21 28.77 3.59 27.45
C LEU A 21 28.09 4.08 26.17
N VAL A 22 28.85 4.71 25.27
CA VAL A 22 28.35 5.09 23.93
C VAL A 22 27.98 3.84 23.15
N TYR A 23 28.86 2.84 23.11
CA TYR A 23 28.61 1.57 22.41
C TYR A 23 27.38 0.82 22.94
N LEU A 24 27.15 0.83 24.26
CA LEU A 24 25.98 0.23 24.88
C LEU A 24 24.71 1.06 24.65
N GLY A 25 24.81 2.39 24.65
CA GLY A 25 23.69 3.30 24.42
C GLY A 25 23.23 3.38 22.96
N THR A 26 24.12 3.08 22.00
CA THR A 26 23.78 3.04 20.56
C THR A 26 23.28 1.68 20.08
N ARG A 27 23.27 0.65 20.95
CA ARG A 27 22.67 -0.63 20.57
C ARG A 27 21.16 -0.46 20.52
N PRO A 28 20.50 -0.81 19.39
CA PRO A 28 19.05 -0.91 19.40
C PRO A 28 18.64 -1.87 20.51
N LYS A 29 17.73 -1.41 21.38
CA LYS A 29 17.18 -2.29 22.41
C LYS A 29 16.52 -3.47 21.69
N PRO A 30 16.82 -4.72 22.08
CA PRO A 30 16.12 -5.85 21.50
C PRO A 30 14.63 -5.70 21.81
N TYR A 31 13.79 -5.75 20.78
CA TYR A 31 12.34 -5.75 20.94
C TYR A 31 11.94 -6.86 21.93
N ARG A 32 11.17 -6.47 22.95
CA ARG A 32 10.57 -7.40 23.91
C ARG A 32 9.06 -7.29 23.76
N PRO A 33 8.40 -8.34 23.28
CA PRO A 33 6.94 -8.43 23.31
C PRO A 33 6.41 -8.04 24.68
N ASP A 34 5.33 -7.26 24.71
CA ASP A 34 4.61 -6.79 25.90
C ASP A 34 5.37 -5.81 26.82
N GLU A 35 6.59 -5.39 26.50
CA GLU A 35 7.23 -4.27 27.19
C GLU A 35 6.55 -2.96 26.73
N ALA A 36 5.99 -2.21 27.69
CA ALA A 36 5.35 -0.94 27.40
C ALA A 36 6.41 0.07 26.91
N GLU A 37 6.48 0.29 25.60
CA GLU A 37 7.25 1.39 25.04
C GLU A 37 6.40 2.68 25.07
N THR A 38 6.92 3.71 25.73
CA THR A 38 6.38 5.07 25.60
C THR A 38 6.66 5.58 24.20
N ASP A 39 5.69 5.44 23.31
CA ASP A 39 5.72 6.00 21.96
C ASP A 39 4.76 7.21 21.82
N LEU A 40 4.89 7.96 20.73
CA LEU A 40 4.03 9.06 20.28
C LEU A 40 2.53 8.71 20.27
N THR A 41 2.18 7.41 20.27
CA THR A 41 0.81 6.87 20.26
C THR A 41 0.29 6.44 21.64
N SER A 42 1.09 6.52 22.70
CA SER A 42 0.75 6.01 24.04
C SER A 42 -0.39 6.76 24.74
N ASN A 43 -0.70 7.98 24.31
CA ASN A 43 -1.87 8.73 24.76
C ASN A 43 -2.86 8.86 23.61
N LEU A 44 -4.06 8.29 23.79
CA LEU A 44 -5.17 8.59 22.88
C LEU A 44 -5.43 10.09 22.92
N SER A 45 -5.62 10.70 21.75
CA SER A 45 -5.96 12.13 21.64
C SER A 45 -7.36 12.47 22.18
N ARG A 46 -8.12 11.45 22.59
CA ARG A 46 -9.49 11.56 23.12
C ARG A 46 -9.67 10.59 24.28
N ASP A 47 -10.35 11.06 25.32
CA ASP A 47 -10.82 10.21 26.40
C ASP A 47 -11.93 9.29 25.88
N LEU A 48 -11.72 7.98 25.98
CA LEU A 48 -12.76 6.99 25.68
C LEU A 48 -13.79 6.95 26.82
N PRO A 49 -15.07 6.65 26.54
CA PRO A 49 -16.06 6.35 27.56
C PRO A 49 -15.55 5.30 28.56
N ALA A 50 -15.94 5.42 29.84
CA ALA A 50 -15.47 4.51 30.89
C ALA A 50 -15.87 3.04 30.65
N ASP A 51 -16.95 2.83 29.89
CA ASP A 51 -17.52 1.55 29.47
C ASP A 51 -17.06 1.12 28.06
N ALA A 52 -16.18 1.88 27.41
CA ALA A 52 -15.63 1.49 26.12
C ALA A 52 -14.94 0.11 26.22
N PRO A 53 -15.19 -0.80 25.27
CA PRO A 53 -14.46 -2.06 25.20
C PRO A 53 -12.96 -1.76 25.20
N LYS A 54 -12.20 -2.49 26.02
CA LYS A 54 -10.74 -2.41 26.01
C LYS A 54 -10.22 -3.54 25.12
N PRO A 55 -10.00 -3.32 23.81
CA PRO A 55 -9.39 -4.34 22.97
C PRO A 55 -8.05 -4.73 23.60
N ARG A 56 -7.85 -6.03 23.80
CA ARG A 56 -6.58 -6.59 24.26
C ARG A 56 -5.93 -7.27 23.08
N LEU A 57 -4.86 -6.67 22.58
CA LEU A 57 -3.96 -7.32 21.64
C LEU A 57 -2.90 -8.07 22.44
N THR A 58 -2.61 -9.30 22.05
CA THR A 58 -1.55 -10.12 22.65
C THR A 58 -0.59 -10.51 21.53
N ASP A 59 0.71 -10.30 21.72
CA ASP A 59 1.71 -10.77 20.77
C ASP A 59 1.78 -12.31 20.84
N VAL A 60 1.27 -12.97 19.80
CA VAL A 60 1.29 -14.42 19.65
C VAL A 60 2.33 -14.90 18.66
N THR A 61 3.20 -14.04 18.11
CA THR A 61 4.09 -14.37 16.98
C THR A 61 4.95 -15.61 17.25
N ARG A 62 5.46 -15.76 18.49
CA ARG A 62 6.22 -16.95 18.87
C ARG A 62 5.34 -18.19 19.08
N ALA A 63 4.20 -18.02 19.75
CA ALA A 63 3.27 -19.12 20.02
C ALA A 63 2.66 -19.67 18.72
N ALA A 64 2.43 -18.80 17.74
CA ALA A 64 1.91 -19.12 16.42
C ALA A 64 2.96 -19.73 15.48
N GLY A 65 4.24 -19.81 15.87
CA GLY A 65 5.30 -20.41 15.04
C GLY A 65 5.93 -19.47 14.00
N LEU A 66 5.65 -18.17 14.04
CA LEU A 66 6.08 -17.18 13.03
C LEU A 66 7.38 -16.44 13.40
N ALA A 67 7.90 -16.62 14.63
CA ALA A 67 9.03 -15.83 15.15
C ALA A 67 10.38 -16.04 14.43
N ALA A 68 10.48 -17.03 13.53
CA ALA A 68 11.69 -17.29 12.76
C ALA A 68 11.83 -16.38 11.53
N PHE A 69 10.72 -15.88 10.98
CA PHE A 69 10.72 -15.06 9.78
C PHE A 69 11.56 -13.78 9.96
N ARG A 70 12.31 -13.41 8.92
CA ARG A 70 13.08 -12.18 8.88
C ARG A 70 12.83 -11.48 7.56
N THR A 71 12.31 -10.27 7.64
CA THR A 71 12.06 -9.41 6.47
C THR A 71 13.35 -9.00 5.75
N PHE A 72 14.46 -8.85 6.46
CA PHE A 72 15.72 -8.38 5.90
C PHE A 72 16.90 -8.98 6.66
N VAL A 73 18.00 -9.26 5.96
CA VAL A 73 19.28 -9.67 6.55
C VAL A 73 20.43 -8.79 6.10
N GLY A 74 21.42 -8.62 6.99
CA GLY A 74 22.57 -7.74 6.75
C GLY A 74 22.30 -6.29 7.12
N GLN A 75 23.12 -5.40 6.59
CA GLN A 75 23.04 -3.96 6.84
C GLN A 75 22.65 -3.26 5.54
N ARG A 76 21.66 -2.36 5.61
CA ARG A 76 21.25 -1.55 4.46
C ARG A 76 22.42 -0.75 3.90
N THR A 77 22.47 -0.63 2.58
CA THR A 77 23.37 0.26 1.85
C THR A 77 22.72 1.60 1.48
N SER A 78 21.53 1.86 2.04
CA SER A 78 20.75 3.10 1.85
C SER A 78 20.32 3.29 0.39
N GLN A 79 19.65 2.28 -0.14
CA GLN A 79 19.15 2.25 -1.52
C GLN A 79 17.64 2.00 -1.51
N LEU A 80 16.91 2.70 -2.38
CA LEU A 80 15.44 2.69 -2.40
C LEU A 80 14.85 1.27 -2.44
N PRO A 81 15.30 0.32 -3.28
CA PRO A 81 14.79 -1.06 -3.27
C PRO A 81 14.96 -1.80 -1.96
N GLU A 82 15.93 -1.43 -1.14
CA GLU A 82 16.13 -2.05 0.17
C GLU A 82 15.13 -1.47 1.18
N ASP A 83 14.89 -0.15 1.12
CA ASP A 83 14.18 0.60 2.16
C ASP A 83 12.66 0.64 1.96
N MET A 84 12.18 0.15 0.83
CA MET A 84 10.76 -0.13 0.66
C MET A 84 10.31 -1.22 1.64
N GLY A 85 9.13 -1.03 2.21
CA GLY A 85 8.44 -2.06 2.98
C GLY A 85 7.98 -3.20 2.07
N CYS A 86 7.71 -4.35 2.67
CA CYS A 86 7.18 -5.52 1.99
C CYS A 86 5.84 -5.94 2.61
N GLY A 87 4.99 -6.58 1.81
CA GLY A 87 3.65 -6.99 2.20
C GLY A 87 3.56 -8.41 2.78
N ALA A 88 2.32 -8.80 3.06
CA ALA A 88 1.89 -10.16 3.34
C ALA A 88 0.60 -10.42 2.56
N ALA A 89 0.33 -11.68 2.23
CA ALA A 89 -0.90 -12.08 1.56
C ALA A 89 -1.52 -13.29 2.28
N TRP A 90 -2.83 -13.24 2.47
CA TRP A 90 -3.62 -14.31 3.09
C TRP A 90 -4.44 -15.03 2.03
N GLY A 91 -4.45 -16.36 2.07
CA GLY A 91 -5.27 -17.17 1.18
C GLY A 91 -5.13 -18.66 1.47
N ASP A 92 -6.22 -19.40 1.36
CA ASP A 92 -6.29 -20.86 1.53
C ASP A 92 -5.68 -21.57 0.31
N PHE A 93 -4.37 -21.86 0.34
CA PHE A 93 -3.67 -22.43 -0.83
C PHE A 93 -3.88 -23.94 -0.96
N ASN A 94 -4.35 -24.60 0.09
CA ASN A 94 -4.52 -26.04 0.16
C ASN A 94 -6.00 -26.49 0.22
N ASN A 95 -6.94 -25.54 0.14
CA ASN A 95 -8.39 -25.72 0.20
C ASN A 95 -8.86 -26.47 1.46
N ASP A 96 -8.22 -26.23 2.62
CA ASP A 96 -8.57 -26.85 3.89
C ASP A 96 -9.55 -26.02 4.74
N GLY A 97 -9.89 -24.83 4.28
CA GLY A 97 -10.81 -23.88 4.93
C GLY A 97 -10.13 -22.93 5.90
N PHE A 98 -8.80 -22.92 6.00
CA PHE A 98 -8.03 -21.97 6.80
C PHE A 98 -7.12 -21.13 5.91
N ASP A 99 -7.25 -19.80 5.99
CA ASP A 99 -6.35 -18.92 5.25
C ASP A 99 -4.90 -19.09 5.72
N ASP A 100 -4.03 -19.37 4.77
CA ASP A 100 -2.60 -19.48 4.96
C ASP A 100 -1.91 -18.13 4.76
N LEU A 101 -0.66 -18.02 5.22
CA LEU A 101 0.06 -16.75 5.25
C LEU A 101 1.32 -16.82 4.39
N PHE A 102 1.36 -16.00 3.34
CA PHE A 102 2.59 -15.71 2.60
C PHE A 102 3.21 -14.40 3.06
N LEU A 103 4.48 -14.46 3.48
CA LEU A 103 5.27 -13.32 3.94
C LEU A 103 6.33 -12.96 2.90
N VAL A 104 6.24 -11.74 2.37
CA VAL A 104 7.23 -11.20 1.43
C VAL A 104 8.45 -10.70 2.22
N SER A 105 9.64 -10.99 1.71
CA SER A 105 10.90 -10.53 2.28
C SER A 105 11.49 -9.41 1.44
N ALA A 106 12.02 -8.38 2.10
CA ALA A 106 12.84 -7.34 1.48
C ALA A 106 14.27 -7.83 1.16
N GLY A 107 14.61 -9.07 1.55
CA GLY A 107 15.84 -9.74 1.17
C GLY A 107 17.03 -9.28 2.01
N GLY A 108 17.83 -8.39 1.46
CA GLY A 108 19.12 -7.95 2.02
C GLY A 108 19.66 -6.77 1.23
N PRO A 109 20.92 -6.37 1.45
CA PRO A 109 21.49 -5.28 0.68
C PRO A 109 21.65 -5.68 -0.80
N LEU A 110 21.47 -4.73 -1.73
CA LEU A 110 21.47 -4.99 -3.18
C LEU A 110 22.79 -5.61 -3.69
N ASN A 111 23.89 -5.39 -2.97
CA ASN A 111 25.20 -5.96 -3.30
C ASN A 111 25.45 -7.33 -2.67
N ALA A 112 24.51 -7.88 -1.90
CA ALA A 112 24.60 -9.25 -1.40
C ALA A 112 24.27 -10.27 -2.51
N PRO A 113 24.94 -11.43 -2.51
CA PRO A 113 24.57 -12.49 -3.43
C PRO A 113 23.19 -13.05 -3.08
N THR A 114 22.42 -13.46 -4.10
CA THR A 114 21.03 -13.95 -3.98
C THR A 114 20.86 -15.02 -2.90
N ASN A 115 21.80 -15.95 -2.78
CA ASN A 115 21.75 -17.02 -1.78
C ASN A 115 21.90 -16.56 -0.31
N GLN A 116 22.25 -15.28 -0.10
CA GLN A 116 22.34 -14.65 1.23
C GLN A 116 21.15 -13.74 1.54
N LEU A 117 20.27 -13.46 0.59
CA LEU A 117 19.06 -12.65 0.85
C LEU A 117 18.07 -13.44 1.70
N ALA A 118 17.33 -12.77 2.59
CA ALA A 118 16.25 -13.41 3.33
C ALA A 118 15.15 -13.88 2.35
N PRO A 119 14.63 -15.12 2.49
CA PRO A 119 13.62 -15.64 1.59
C PRO A 119 12.22 -15.12 1.95
N CYS A 120 11.33 -14.98 0.97
CA CYS A 120 9.90 -14.99 1.26
C CYS A 120 9.50 -16.39 1.78
N GLU A 121 8.45 -16.46 2.60
CA GLU A 121 8.05 -17.70 3.27
C GLU A 121 6.54 -17.88 3.23
N LEU A 122 6.10 -19.12 2.94
CA LEU A 122 4.70 -19.53 3.07
C LEU A 122 4.52 -20.32 4.37
N TYR A 123 3.42 -20.03 5.06
CA TYR A 123 3.05 -20.63 6.32
C TYR A 123 1.64 -21.19 6.23
N GLU A 124 1.53 -22.51 6.35
CA GLU A 124 0.27 -23.25 6.40
C GLU A 124 -0.40 -23.04 7.76
N ASN A 125 -1.66 -22.65 7.76
CA ASN A 125 -2.47 -22.47 8.95
C ASN A 125 -3.03 -23.82 9.42
N LEU A 126 -2.76 -24.20 10.67
CA LEU A 126 -3.18 -25.50 11.19
C LEU A 126 -4.58 -25.47 11.83
N GLY A 127 -5.28 -24.33 11.77
CA GLY A 127 -6.63 -24.15 12.31
C GLY A 127 -6.71 -24.03 13.83
N ASP A 128 -5.59 -24.15 14.55
CA ASP A 128 -5.49 -24.05 16.01
C ASP A 128 -4.79 -22.77 16.49
N GLY A 129 -4.58 -21.82 15.57
CA GLY A 129 -3.86 -20.57 15.81
C GLY A 129 -2.33 -20.71 15.66
N THR A 130 -1.84 -21.87 15.20
CA THR A 130 -0.44 -22.09 14.87
C THR A 130 -0.22 -22.28 13.38
N PHE A 131 1.01 -21.98 12.94
CA PHE A 131 1.41 -22.07 11.55
C PHE A 131 2.61 -23.00 11.39
N ARG A 132 2.62 -23.72 10.26
CA ARG A 132 3.75 -24.54 9.82
C ARG A 132 4.36 -23.93 8.57
N LYS A 133 5.65 -23.63 8.60
CA LYS A 133 6.38 -23.21 7.41
C LYS A 133 6.29 -24.30 6.32
N VAL A 134 5.82 -23.92 5.13
CA VAL A 134 5.83 -24.76 3.92
C VAL A 134 7.24 -24.72 3.32
N GLU A 135 7.59 -25.72 2.51
CA GLU A 135 8.93 -25.94 1.94
C GLU A 135 9.64 -24.66 1.48
N ASP A 136 10.97 -24.63 1.58
CA ASP A 136 11.74 -23.45 1.16
C ASP A 136 11.55 -23.18 -0.34
N PHE A 137 11.42 -21.91 -0.69
CA PHE A 137 11.39 -21.43 -2.07
C PHE A 137 12.69 -20.66 -2.38
N PRO A 138 13.77 -21.33 -2.84
CA PRO A 138 15.06 -20.68 -3.06
C PRO A 138 15.00 -19.53 -4.07
N GLU A 139 14.09 -19.62 -5.04
CA GLU A 139 13.85 -18.58 -6.05
C GLU A 139 13.24 -17.29 -5.47
N LEU A 140 12.62 -17.37 -4.29
CA LEU A 140 12.03 -16.23 -3.58
C LEU A 140 13.00 -15.53 -2.61
N ARG A 141 14.29 -15.70 -2.86
CA ARG A 141 15.34 -14.83 -2.28
C ARG A 141 15.49 -13.60 -3.17
N ILE A 142 14.60 -12.65 -2.98
CA ILE A 142 14.48 -11.43 -3.79
C ILE A 142 14.40 -10.18 -2.90
N HIS A 143 14.39 -9.00 -3.52
CA HIS A 143 13.98 -7.75 -2.88
C HIS A 143 12.49 -7.57 -3.14
N GLY A 144 11.65 -8.27 -2.37
CA GLY A 144 10.21 -8.35 -2.59
C GLY A 144 9.44 -7.15 -2.07
N MET A 145 8.30 -6.85 -2.69
CA MET A 145 7.41 -5.73 -2.34
C MET A 145 6.01 -6.20 -1.95
N GLY A 146 5.38 -7.04 -2.76
CA GLY A 146 4.00 -7.46 -2.56
C GLY A 146 3.73 -8.87 -3.09
N ALA A 147 2.53 -9.36 -2.79
CA ALA A 147 2.02 -10.61 -3.30
C ALA A 147 0.49 -10.56 -3.37
N ALA A 148 -0.09 -11.31 -4.29
CA ALA A 148 -1.54 -11.46 -4.41
C ALA A 148 -1.91 -12.88 -4.83
N TRP A 149 -2.96 -13.41 -4.20
CA TRP A 149 -3.55 -14.70 -4.53
C TRP A 149 -4.60 -14.55 -5.61
N GLY A 150 -4.65 -15.49 -6.56
CA GLY A 150 -5.69 -15.56 -7.58
C GLY A 150 -5.66 -16.90 -8.29
N ASP A 151 -6.82 -17.47 -8.59
CA ASP A 151 -6.96 -18.68 -9.41
C ASP A 151 -6.96 -18.25 -10.88
N TYR A 152 -5.77 -18.13 -11.49
CA TYR A 152 -5.65 -17.48 -12.80
C TYR A 152 -6.01 -18.42 -13.96
N ASP A 153 -6.01 -19.74 -13.74
CA ASP A 153 -6.36 -20.71 -14.76
C ASP A 153 -7.72 -21.40 -14.53
N GLY A 154 -8.38 -21.09 -13.41
CA GLY A 154 -9.73 -21.53 -13.09
C GLY A 154 -9.79 -22.99 -12.63
N ASP A 155 -8.69 -23.53 -12.10
CA ASP A 155 -8.61 -24.92 -11.65
C ASP A 155 -9.13 -25.12 -10.20
N GLY A 156 -9.48 -24.02 -9.51
CA GLY A 156 -10.00 -24.00 -8.16
C GLY A 156 -8.93 -23.99 -7.07
N TRP A 157 -7.64 -23.81 -7.42
CA TRP A 157 -6.54 -23.65 -6.48
C TRP A 157 -5.94 -22.24 -6.58
N LEU A 158 -5.71 -21.60 -5.44
CA LEU A 158 -5.11 -20.27 -5.46
C LEU A 158 -3.64 -20.33 -5.92
N ASP A 159 -3.33 -19.56 -6.95
CA ASP A 159 -1.98 -19.28 -7.43
C ASP A 159 -1.45 -17.97 -6.85
N LEU A 160 -0.14 -17.75 -6.99
CA LEU A 160 0.54 -16.64 -6.33
C LEU A 160 1.34 -15.80 -7.31
N VAL A 161 1.04 -14.50 -7.39
CA VAL A 161 1.97 -13.52 -7.95
C VAL A 161 2.81 -12.89 -6.84
N VAL A 162 4.10 -12.72 -7.09
CA VAL A 162 5.04 -12.02 -6.19
C VAL A 162 5.77 -10.93 -6.96
N THR A 163 5.78 -9.73 -6.39
CA THR A 163 6.42 -8.54 -6.94
C THR A 163 7.66 -8.15 -6.16
N GLY A 164 8.57 -7.41 -6.79
CA GLY A 164 9.83 -6.99 -6.22
C GLY A 164 10.64 -6.10 -7.15
N TYR A 165 11.80 -5.68 -6.67
CA TYR A 165 12.81 -5.05 -7.54
C TYR A 165 13.48 -6.10 -8.43
N ASN A 166 13.30 -5.94 -9.75
CA ASN A 166 13.66 -6.89 -10.81
C ASN A 166 13.03 -8.28 -10.64
N ALA A 167 11.90 -8.36 -9.94
CA ALA A 167 11.18 -9.61 -9.71
C ALA A 167 9.69 -9.43 -9.95
N LEU A 168 9.15 -10.14 -10.93
CA LEU A 168 7.72 -10.32 -11.14
C LEU A 168 7.50 -11.78 -11.51
N PHE A 169 7.06 -12.57 -10.54
CA PHE A 169 6.94 -14.01 -10.69
C PHE A 169 5.48 -14.42 -10.49
N LEU A 170 4.97 -15.26 -11.39
CA LEU A 170 3.73 -15.99 -11.22
C LEU A 170 4.06 -17.44 -10.89
N PHE A 171 3.46 -17.96 -9.83
CA PHE A 171 3.59 -19.33 -9.37
C PHE A 171 2.27 -20.04 -9.50
N HIS A 172 2.26 -21.12 -10.27
CA HIS A 172 1.14 -22.03 -10.37
C HIS A 172 1.14 -23.02 -9.20
N ASN A 173 -0.04 -23.24 -8.62
CA ASN A 173 -0.27 -24.16 -7.53
C ASN A 173 -0.46 -25.57 -8.08
N GLU A 174 0.54 -26.44 -7.94
CA GLU A 174 0.51 -27.80 -8.48
C GLU A 174 0.31 -28.87 -7.39
N PRO A 175 -0.25 -30.03 -7.75
CA PRO A 175 -0.18 -31.21 -6.90
C PRO A 175 1.27 -31.60 -6.61
N GLY A 176 1.58 -31.73 -5.32
CA GLY A 176 2.86 -32.21 -4.80
C GLY A 176 2.79 -33.66 -4.31
N GLU A 177 3.85 -34.10 -3.62
CA GLU A 177 3.91 -35.43 -3.03
C GLU A 177 2.97 -35.56 -1.81
N ASN A 178 2.45 -36.78 -1.58
CA ASN A 178 1.62 -37.11 -0.41
C ASN A 178 0.37 -36.21 -0.24
N GLY A 179 -0.16 -35.68 -1.34
CA GLY A 179 -1.36 -34.83 -1.32
C GLY A 179 -1.10 -33.38 -0.87
N ARG A 180 0.15 -32.99 -0.63
CA ARG A 180 0.51 -31.59 -0.39
C ARG A 180 0.46 -30.80 -1.70
N ARG A 181 0.34 -29.48 -1.61
CA ARG A 181 0.52 -28.56 -2.73
C ARG A 181 1.96 -28.07 -2.80
N LYS A 182 2.40 -27.70 -4.01
CA LYS A 182 3.70 -27.06 -4.26
C LYS A 182 3.50 -25.89 -5.23
N PHE A 183 4.31 -24.85 -5.10
CA PHE A 183 4.34 -23.77 -6.10
C PHE A 183 5.43 -23.99 -7.12
N VAL A 184 5.07 -23.84 -8.39
CA VAL A 184 5.99 -23.93 -9.52
C VAL A 184 5.90 -22.63 -10.31
N ARG A 185 7.04 -22.00 -10.56
CA ARG A 185 7.07 -20.76 -11.35
C ARG A 185 6.57 -21.05 -12.77
N ASP A 186 5.56 -20.30 -13.23
CA ASP A 186 5.03 -20.47 -14.58
C ASP A 186 6.01 -19.87 -15.62
N PRO A 187 6.62 -20.68 -16.49
CA PRO A 187 7.56 -20.20 -17.49
C PRO A 187 6.90 -19.45 -18.65
N ARG A 188 5.57 -19.56 -18.80
CA ARG A 188 4.78 -18.83 -19.81
C ARG A 188 4.55 -17.38 -19.40
N PHE A 189 4.58 -17.09 -18.10
CA PHE A 189 4.40 -15.73 -17.60
C PHE A 189 5.59 -14.83 -18.03
N PRO A 190 5.34 -13.68 -18.67
CA PRO A 190 6.40 -12.84 -19.20
C PRO A 190 7.37 -12.34 -18.13
N ASN A 191 8.66 -12.60 -18.30
CA ASN A 191 9.68 -11.98 -17.45
C ASN A 191 9.82 -10.48 -17.78
N ARG A 192 9.41 -9.61 -16.85
CA ARG A 192 9.51 -8.15 -16.98
C ARG A 192 10.38 -7.60 -15.83
N PRO A 193 11.64 -7.23 -16.09
CA PRO A 193 12.44 -6.49 -15.12
C PRO A 193 11.82 -5.12 -14.87
N GLY A 194 11.87 -4.66 -13.62
CA GLY A 194 11.30 -3.38 -13.20
C GLY A 194 11.18 -3.31 -11.69
N PHE A 195 10.69 -2.19 -11.18
CA PHE A 195 10.45 -2.01 -9.76
C PHE A 195 8.95 -2.13 -9.51
N TRP A 196 8.52 -3.34 -9.21
CA TRP A 196 7.11 -3.69 -9.06
C TRP A 196 6.71 -3.65 -7.59
N SER A 197 5.66 -2.89 -7.27
CA SER A 197 5.15 -2.68 -5.91
C SER A 197 3.91 -3.56 -5.68
N GLY A 198 2.71 -3.00 -5.61
CA GLY A 198 1.47 -3.74 -5.49
C GLY A 198 1.09 -4.52 -6.75
N ALA A 199 0.28 -5.56 -6.57
CA ALA A 199 -0.38 -6.29 -7.64
C ALA A 199 -1.81 -6.64 -7.21
N THR A 200 -2.73 -6.68 -8.16
CA THR A 200 -4.14 -7.03 -7.91
C THR A 200 -4.75 -7.74 -9.10
N TRP A 201 -5.64 -8.70 -8.82
CA TRP A 201 -6.37 -9.49 -9.81
C TRP A 201 -7.76 -8.90 -10.04
N GLY A 202 -8.21 -8.84 -11.29
CA GLY A 202 -9.55 -8.39 -11.64
C GLY A 202 -9.90 -8.79 -13.08
N ASP A 203 -11.16 -9.12 -13.33
CA ASP A 203 -11.69 -9.40 -14.67
C ASP A 203 -12.17 -8.07 -15.28
N TYR A 204 -11.28 -7.36 -15.97
CA TYR A 204 -11.58 -5.99 -16.41
C TYR A 204 -12.46 -5.97 -17.67
N ASP A 205 -12.49 -7.06 -18.45
CA ASP A 205 -13.25 -7.17 -19.69
C ASP A 205 -14.46 -8.14 -19.61
N ASN A 206 -14.78 -8.61 -18.41
CA ASN A 206 -15.93 -9.47 -18.09
C ASN A 206 -15.93 -10.80 -18.86
N ASP A 207 -14.74 -11.34 -19.13
CA ASP A 207 -14.57 -12.60 -19.83
C ASP A 207 -14.43 -13.83 -18.90
N ARG A 208 -14.57 -13.59 -17.60
CA ARG A 208 -14.49 -14.54 -16.48
C ARG A 208 -13.11 -15.14 -16.28
N ARG A 209 -12.06 -14.45 -16.71
CA ARG A 209 -10.68 -14.80 -16.41
C ARG A 209 -10.05 -13.66 -15.62
N LEU A 210 -9.26 -14.02 -14.60
CA LEU A 210 -8.56 -13.01 -13.83
C LEU A 210 -7.43 -12.42 -14.67
N ASP A 211 -7.46 -11.11 -14.87
CA ASP A 211 -6.36 -10.32 -15.39
C ASP A 211 -5.54 -9.75 -14.23
N LEU A 212 -4.28 -9.41 -14.52
CA LEU A 212 -3.33 -8.97 -13.49
C LEU A 212 -2.89 -7.53 -13.72
N TYR A 213 -3.20 -6.64 -12.78
CA TYR A 213 -2.61 -5.30 -12.73
C TYR A 213 -1.41 -5.26 -11.79
N VAL A 214 -0.31 -4.64 -12.22
CA VAL A 214 0.94 -4.53 -11.48
C VAL A 214 1.39 -3.08 -11.44
N CYS A 215 1.59 -2.57 -10.24
CA CYS A 215 2.06 -1.21 -10.00
C CYS A 215 3.57 -1.08 -10.28
N GLY A 216 3.94 -0.14 -11.14
CA GLY A 216 5.30 0.31 -11.38
C GLY A 216 5.64 1.48 -10.47
N TYR A 217 6.71 1.37 -9.69
CA TYR A 217 7.08 2.43 -8.76
C TYR A 217 7.96 3.49 -9.42
N VAL A 218 9.25 3.20 -9.62
CA VAL A 218 10.19 4.10 -10.28
C VAL A 218 11.21 3.34 -11.12
N GLN A 219 11.77 4.00 -12.12
CA GLN A 219 12.91 3.52 -12.90
C GLN A 219 14.21 3.68 -12.08
N TYR A 220 14.35 2.84 -11.06
CA TYR A 220 15.52 2.86 -10.18
C TYR A 220 16.77 2.37 -10.92
N THR A 221 17.81 3.19 -10.90
CA THR A 221 19.15 2.83 -11.37
C THR A 221 20.14 3.07 -10.24
N GLU A 222 20.92 2.05 -9.92
CA GLU A 222 22.01 2.17 -8.95
C GLU A 222 23.15 3.01 -9.54
N ASN A 223 23.60 4.01 -8.79
CA ASN A 223 24.73 4.85 -9.14
C ASN A 223 25.50 5.27 -7.89
N GLU A 224 26.78 4.90 -7.83
CA GLU A 224 27.63 5.19 -6.68
C GLU A 224 27.78 6.71 -6.43
N ALA A 225 27.77 7.51 -7.49
CA ALA A 225 27.84 8.97 -7.37
C ALA A 225 26.62 9.56 -6.64
N ASP A 226 25.49 8.86 -6.64
CA ASP A 226 24.24 9.32 -6.05
C ASP A 226 24.11 8.99 -4.55
N ARG A 227 24.91 8.04 -4.04
CA ARG A 227 24.86 7.60 -2.63
C ARG A 227 25.22 8.69 -1.63
N ASN A 228 26.04 9.66 -2.04
CA ASN A 228 26.43 10.80 -1.19
C ASN A 228 25.68 12.09 -1.58
N ARG A 229 24.75 12.03 -2.54
CA ARG A 229 23.95 13.17 -2.96
C ARG A 229 22.70 13.30 -2.09
N THR A 230 22.21 14.51 -2.00
CA THR A 230 20.95 14.86 -1.36
C THR A 230 20.02 15.42 -2.41
N SER A 231 18.74 15.09 -2.30
CA SER A 231 17.64 15.73 -3.03
C SER A 231 16.64 16.32 -2.05
N LEU A 232 15.64 17.02 -2.56
CA LEU A 232 14.60 17.63 -1.74
C LEU A 232 13.28 16.88 -1.93
N GLN A 233 12.59 16.65 -0.83
CA GLN A 233 11.20 16.20 -0.80
C GLN A 233 10.45 17.08 0.20
N LEU A 234 9.45 17.84 -0.27
CA LEU A 234 8.71 18.80 0.55
C LEU A 234 9.64 19.72 1.37
N SER A 235 10.66 20.27 0.71
CA SER A 235 11.71 21.13 1.31
C SER A 235 12.60 20.47 2.39
N THR A 236 12.49 19.16 2.58
CA THR A 236 13.37 18.37 3.45
C THR A 236 14.46 17.71 2.63
N ALA A 237 15.71 17.80 3.12
CA ALA A 237 16.85 17.11 2.56
C ALA A 237 16.74 15.59 2.78
N VAL A 238 16.67 14.82 1.70
CA VAL A 238 16.60 13.35 1.72
C VAL A 238 17.77 12.81 0.89
N PRO A 239 18.44 11.71 1.31
CA PRO A 239 19.45 11.06 0.46
C PRO A 239 18.87 10.73 -0.92
N TYR A 240 19.59 11.07 -1.99
CA TYR A 240 19.10 10.93 -3.36
C TYR A 240 18.69 9.47 -3.66
N SER A 241 19.51 8.52 -3.21
CA SER A 241 19.31 7.08 -3.39
C SER A 241 18.09 6.51 -2.67
N LEU A 242 17.45 7.29 -1.78
CA LEU A 242 16.25 6.92 -1.02
C LEU A 242 15.03 7.76 -1.41
N ASN A 243 15.19 8.80 -2.21
CA ASN A 243 14.09 9.69 -2.56
C ASN A 243 13.47 9.28 -3.91
N PRO A 244 12.22 8.79 -3.94
CA PRO A 244 11.55 8.37 -5.17
C PRO A 244 11.35 9.49 -6.19
N SER A 245 11.25 10.75 -5.75
CA SER A 245 11.19 11.91 -6.65
C SER A 245 12.49 12.13 -7.45
N SER A 246 13.59 11.46 -7.07
CA SER A 246 14.88 11.51 -7.79
C SER A 246 14.90 10.62 -9.04
N TYR A 247 13.88 9.76 -9.21
CA TYR A 247 13.78 8.80 -10.30
C TYR A 247 12.54 9.08 -11.15
N GLN A 248 12.59 8.68 -12.42
CA GLN A 248 11.42 8.74 -13.31
C GLN A 248 10.38 7.69 -12.88
N PRO A 249 9.08 7.99 -13.02
CA PRO A 249 8.03 7.00 -12.83
C PRO A 249 8.23 5.75 -13.72
N ALA A 250 7.89 4.58 -13.20
CA ALA A 250 7.80 3.36 -13.99
C ALA A 250 6.34 3.13 -14.40
N LEU A 251 6.12 2.70 -15.64
CA LEU A 251 4.76 2.41 -16.11
C LEU A 251 4.17 1.21 -15.36
N ASN A 252 2.89 1.30 -15.06
CA ASN A 252 2.09 0.17 -14.61
C ASN A 252 1.89 -0.84 -15.74
N LEU A 253 1.65 -2.10 -15.38
CA LEU A 253 1.36 -3.19 -16.31
C LEU A 253 -0.06 -3.72 -16.05
N LEU A 254 -0.72 -4.14 -17.13
CA LEU A 254 -1.99 -4.87 -17.09
C LEU A 254 -1.84 -6.05 -18.03
N PHE A 255 -1.88 -7.25 -17.49
CA PHE A 255 -1.75 -8.49 -18.23
C PHE A 255 -3.12 -9.09 -18.47
N HIS A 256 -3.56 -9.06 -19.72
CA HIS A 256 -4.76 -9.74 -20.16
C HIS A 256 -4.52 -11.26 -20.27
N ASN A 257 -5.39 -12.04 -19.65
CA ASN A 257 -5.30 -13.50 -19.56
C ASN A 257 -6.04 -14.20 -20.72
N HIS A 258 -5.32 -15.00 -21.51
CA HIS A 258 -5.92 -15.71 -22.65
C HIS A 258 -6.64 -17.01 -22.26
N GLY A 259 -6.53 -17.45 -21.00
CA GLY A 259 -7.14 -18.69 -20.49
C GLY A 259 -6.37 -19.97 -20.83
N ASP A 260 -5.22 -19.87 -21.48
CA ASP A 260 -4.29 -20.98 -21.75
C ASP A 260 -3.00 -20.87 -20.92
N GLY A 261 -3.03 -20.03 -19.88
CA GLY A 261 -1.90 -19.66 -19.02
C GLY A 261 -0.90 -18.72 -19.69
N THR A 262 -1.23 -18.12 -20.84
CA THR A 262 -0.45 -17.03 -21.44
C THR A 262 -1.11 -15.68 -21.20
N PHE A 263 -0.29 -14.62 -21.21
CA PHE A 263 -0.72 -13.26 -20.95
C PHE A 263 -0.19 -12.27 -22.00
N THR A 264 -0.99 -11.26 -22.31
CA THR A 264 -0.54 -10.09 -23.10
C THR A 264 -0.60 -8.83 -22.25
N GLU A 265 0.48 -8.05 -22.24
CA GLU A 265 0.48 -6.76 -21.56
C GLU A 265 -0.22 -5.68 -22.41
N VAL A 266 -1.21 -5.00 -21.83
CA VAL A 266 -2.15 -4.10 -22.51
C VAL A 266 -2.33 -2.74 -21.82
N ALA A 267 -1.59 -2.42 -20.76
CA ALA A 267 -1.84 -1.21 -19.95
C ALA A 267 -1.73 0.07 -20.76
N GLN A 268 -0.65 0.22 -21.54
CA GLN A 268 -0.48 1.41 -22.40
C GLN A 268 -1.56 1.52 -23.46
N LYS A 269 -1.96 0.39 -24.06
CA LYS A 269 -3.01 0.35 -25.09
C LYS A 269 -4.35 0.81 -24.52
N LEU A 270 -4.64 0.43 -23.27
CA LEU A 270 -5.88 0.77 -22.57
C LEU A 270 -5.81 2.09 -21.80
N GLY A 271 -4.65 2.76 -21.78
CA GLY A 271 -4.49 4.07 -21.12
C GLY A 271 -4.30 4.00 -19.60
N VAL A 272 -4.11 2.81 -19.03
CA VAL A 272 -3.98 2.59 -17.56
C VAL A 272 -2.53 2.37 -17.12
N GLY A 273 -1.56 2.70 -17.98
CA GLY A 273 -0.13 2.52 -17.71
C GLY A 273 0.52 3.63 -16.88
N ASP A 274 -0.16 4.74 -16.65
CA ASP A 274 0.28 5.92 -15.88
C ASP A 274 1.78 6.30 -16.00
N PRO A 275 2.17 7.12 -17.00
CA PRO A 275 3.56 7.58 -17.14
C PRO A 275 4.02 8.58 -16.07
N THR A 276 3.13 9.00 -15.17
CA THR A 276 3.37 10.06 -14.18
C THR A 276 3.29 9.58 -12.73
N GLY A 277 2.61 8.46 -12.50
CA GLY A 277 2.38 7.84 -11.21
C GLY A 277 3.55 7.00 -10.73
N ARG A 278 3.87 7.11 -9.44
CA ARG A 278 4.78 6.20 -8.75
C ARG A 278 3.93 5.25 -7.92
N SER A 279 3.36 4.26 -8.58
CA SER A 279 2.28 3.48 -8.02
C SER A 279 2.77 2.53 -6.93
N LEU A 280 1.99 2.41 -5.85
CA LEU A 280 2.28 1.51 -4.72
C LEU A 280 1.22 0.43 -4.53
N SER A 281 -0.05 0.77 -4.70
CA SER A 281 -1.16 -0.17 -4.57
C SER A 281 -2.27 0.17 -5.55
N ALA A 282 -3.02 -0.84 -5.99
CA ALA A 282 -4.19 -0.65 -6.84
C ALA A 282 -5.36 -1.51 -6.35
N LEU A 283 -6.57 -1.07 -6.65
CA LEU A 283 -7.82 -1.72 -6.28
C LEU A 283 -8.73 -1.79 -7.50
N TRP A 284 -9.20 -3.00 -7.80
CA TRP A 284 -10.33 -3.22 -8.71
C TRP A 284 -11.62 -3.13 -7.92
N TYR A 285 -12.57 -2.34 -8.40
CA TYR A 285 -13.86 -2.16 -7.73
C TYR A 285 -14.92 -1.61 -8.67
N ASP A 286 -16.17 -2.00 -8.48
CA ASP A 286 -17.30 -1.47 -9.25
C ASP A 286 -17.89 -0.27 -8.49
N PHE A 287 -17.39 0.94 -8.74
CA PHE A 287 -17.78 2.13 -7.97
C PHE A 287 -19.14 2.72 -8.40
N ASP A 288 -19.62 2.40 -9.61
CA ASP A 288 -20.92 2.88 -10.10
C ASP A 288 -21.99 1.78 -10.26
N ASP A 289 -21.72 0.58 -9.75
CA ASP A 289 -22.62 -0.58 -9.70
C ASP A 289 -23.14 -0.96 -11.11
N ASP A 290 -22.26 -0.84 -12.11
CA ASP A 290 -22.58 -1.09 -13.52
C ASP A 290 -22.17 -2.49 -14.01
N GLY A 291 -21.51 -3.26 -13.13
CA GLY A 291 -21.02 -4.62 -13.37
C GLY A 291 -19.66 -4.67 -14.06
N TRP A 292 -18.96 -3.55 -14.23
CA TRP A 292 -17.59 -3.49 -14.73
C TRP A 292 -16.65 -3.00 -13.64
N LEU A 293 -15.53 -3.71 -13.46
CA LEU A 293 -14.54 -3.29 -12.48
C LEU A 293 -13.77 -2.05 -12.96
N ASP A 294 -13.81 -0.99 -12.16
CA ASP A 294 -12.96 0.19 -12.28
C ASP A 294 -11.62 -0.02 -11.59
N LEU A 295 -10.66 0.83 -11.92
CA LEU A 295 -9.32 0.77 -11.35
C LEU A 295 -8.97 2.05 -10.61
N TYR A 296 -8.73 1.93 -9.31
CA TYR A 296 -8.10 2.97 -8.50
C TYR A 296 -6.64 2.64 -8.23
N VAL A 297 -5.74 3.60 -8.40
CA VAL A 297 -4.30 3.44 -8.20
C VAL A 297 -3.79 4.49 -7.23
N ALA A 298 -3.25 4.03 -6.10
CA ALA A 298 -2.57 4.88 -5.13
C ALA A 298 -1.11 5.10 -5.55
N ASN A 299 -0.72 6.36 -5.63
CA ASN A 299 0.59 6.81 -6.03
C ASN A 299 1.33 7.45 -4.84
N ASP A 300 2.65 7.28 -4.82
CA ASP A 300 3.54 7.99 -3.92
C ASP A 300 4.04 9.29 -4.57
N VAL A 301 4.01 10.41 -3.83
CA VAL A 301 4.52 11.73 -4.29
C VAL A 301 4.10 12.15 -5.71
N SER A 302 2.95 11.64 -6.16
CA SER A 302 2.30 11.83 -7.47
C SER A 302 0.78 11.71 -7.24
N ASP A 303 -0.03 12.31 -8.11
CA ASP A 303 -1.49 12.21 -7.98
C ASP A 303 -1.97 10.76 -8.13
N ASN A 304 -2.88 10.32 -7.27
CA ASN A 304 -3.60 9.05 -7.46
C ASN A 304 -4.39 9.06 -8.77
N ALA A 305 -4.59 7.88 -9.35
CA ALA A 305 -5.34 7.71 -10.59
C ALA A 305 -6.64 6.92 -10.37
N PHE A 306 -7.69 7.32 -11.06
CA PHE A 306 -8.98 6.62 -11.11
C PHE A 306 -9.40 6.45 -12.57
N TYR A 307 -9.49 5.20 -13.00
CA TYR A 307 -9.87 4.80 -14.34
C TYR A 307 -11.23 4.14 -14.31
N HIS A 308 -12.23 4.84 -14.85
CA HIS A 308 -13.59 4.34 -14.97
C HIS A 308 -13.70 3.41 -16.18
N ASN A 309 -14.20 2.21 -15.97
CA ASN A 309 -14.35 1.19 -17.00
C ASN A 309 -15.64 1.44 -17.81
N ARG A 310 -15.51 1.39 -19.12
CA ARG A 310 -16.57 1.65 -20.11
C ARG A 310 -16.71 0.44 -21.01
N GLY A 311 -16.90 -0.74 -20.42
CA GLY A 311 -17.05 -1.99 -21.15
C GLY A 311 -15.74 -2.53 -21.74
N GLY A 312 -14.68 -2.61 -20.92
CA GLY A 312 -13.35 -3.10 -21.31
C GLY A 312 -12.41 -2.00 -21.86
N THR A 313 -12.82 -0.74 -21.78
CA THR A 313 -11.98 0.43 -22.10
C THR A 313 -12.05 1.43 -20.96
N PHE A 314 -11.03 2.26 -20.78
CA PHE A 314 -10.94 3.13 -19.60
C PHE A 314 -10.98 4.61 -19.94
N GLU A 315 -11.66 5.39 -19.08
CA GLU A 315 -11.60 6.84 -19.02
C GLU A 315 -10.93 7.28 -17.71
N ASP A 316 -9.94 8.16 -17.78
CA ASP A 316 -9.37 8.79 -16.58
C ASP A 316 -10.34 9.84 -16.01
N LEU A 317 -10.87 9.55 -14.82
CA LEU A 317 -11.78 10.42 -14.08
C LEU A 317 -11.15 11.00 -12.81
N SER A 318 -9.84 10.82 -12.58
CA SER A 318 -9.15 11.16 -11.32
C SER A 318 -9.50 12.56 -10.78
N TYR A 319 -9.37 13.59 -11.61
CA TYR A 319 -9.70 14.96 -11.20
C TYR A 319 -11.22 15.25 -11.19
N LYS A 320 -11.97 14.64 -12.11
CA LYS A 320 -13.43 14.86 -12.22
C LYS A 320 -14.17 14.29 -11.02
N ALA A 321 -13.71 13.16 -10.50
CA ALA A 321 -14.20 12.53 -9.27
C ALA A 321 -13.59 13.14 -8.00
N CYS A 322 -12.65 14.09 -8.13
CA CYS A 322 -11.93 14.71 -7.01
C CYS A 322 -11.14 13.71 -6.13
N VAL A 323 -10.62 12.66 -6.76
CA VAL A 323 -9.86 11.59 -6.10
C VAL A 323 -8.38 11.53 -6.52
N ALA A 324 -7.93 12.49 -7.33
CA ALA A 324 -6.53 12.74 -7.67
C ALA A 324 -5.76 13.33 -6.48
N ASP A 325 -5.60 12.55 -5.42
CA ASP A 325 -4.88 12.95 -4.22
C ASP A 325 -3.37 12.92 -4.44
N TYR A 326 -2.68 14.03 -4.20
CA TYR A 326 -1.22 14.13 -4.32
C TYR A 326 -0.46 13.60 -3.10
N ARG A 327 -1.17 13.37 -1.97
CA ARG A 327 -0.54 12.76 -0.80
C ARG A 327 -0.04 11.37 -1.16
N SER A 328 0.99 10.90 -0.47
CA SER A 328 1.62 9.61 -0.76
C SER A 328 0.72 8.47 -0.34
N GLY A 329 -0.12 7.98 -1.26
CA GLY A 329 -1.07 6.90 -1.05
C GLY A 329 -0.36 5.55 -0.91
N MET A 330 -0.71 4.81 0.14
CA MET A 330 0.00 3.59 0.55
C MET A 330 -0.87 2.33 0.50
N GLY A 331 -2.11 2.43 0.98
CA GLY A 331 -3.00 1.31 1.18
C GLY A 331 -4.43 1.72 0.91
N LEU A 332 -5.20 0.79 0.35
CA LEU A 332 -6.56 0.99 -0.15
C LEU A 332 -7.52 0.00 0.51
N ALA A 333 -8.73 0.45 0.79
CA ALA A 333 -9.85 -0.39 1.17
C ALA A 333 -11.14 0.21 0.63
N ALA A 334 -12.08 -0.62 0.21
CA ALA A 334 -13.42 -0.20 -0.18
C ALA A 334 -14.48 -0.95 0.64
N GLY A 335 -15.65 -0.33 0.75
CA GLY A 335 -16.83 -0.90 1.39
C GLY A 335 -17.76 0.17 1.95
N ASP A 336 -19.04 -0.18 2.04
CA ASP A 336 -20.15 0.64 2.56
C ASP A 336 -19.99 0.92 4.07
N TRP A 337 -19.25 2.00 4.40
CA TRP A 337 -18.93 2.31 5.80
C TRP A 337 -20.10 2.98 6.52
N ASN A 338 -20.95 3.69 5.77
CA ASN A 338 -22.05 4.51 6.30
C ASN A 338 -23.42 3.79 6.24
N ARG A 339 -23.50 2.65 5.53
CA ARG A 339 -24.69 1.81 5.29
C ARG A 339 -25.76 2.47 4.43
N ASP A 340 -25.39 3.26 3.43
CA ASP A 340 -26.32 3.91 2.52
C ASP A 340 -26.62 3.12 1.24
N GLY A 341 -25.82 2.07 0.98
CA GLY A 341 -26.01 1.10 -0.09
C GLY A 341 -25.14 1.34 -1.32
N ASP A 342 -24.22 2.30 -1.27
CA ASP A 342 -23.06 2.36 -2.16
C ASP A 342 -21.78 2.14 -1.38
N ASP A 343 -20.81 1.51 -2.04
CA ASP A 343 -19.53 1.24 -1.41
C ASP A 343 -18.59 2.44 -1.56
N ASP A 344 -17.96 2.79 -0.45
CA ASP A 344 -17.04 3.91 -0.32
C ASP A 344 -15.58 3.45 -0.44
N PHE A 345 -14.62 4.37 -0.34
CA PHE A 345 -13.22 3.96 -0.23
C PHE A 345 -12.34 4.80 0.70
N PHE A 346 -11.32 4.15 1.24
CA PHE A 346 -10.37 4.69 2.19
C PHE A 346 -8.93 4.55 1.69
N VAL A 347 -8.15 5.62 1.84
CA VAL A 347 -6.74 5.68 1.45
C VAL A 347 -5.89 6.03 2.68
N THR A 348 -4.92 5.18 2.99
CA THR A 348 -3.87 5.51 3.96
C THR A 348 -2.72 6.26 3.30
N HIS A 349 -2.12 7.20 4.01
CA HIS A 349 -0.99 7.97 3.49
C HIS A 349 0.30 7.77 4.30
N TRP A 350 1.41 8.20 3.73
CA TRP A 350 2.73 8.15 4.37
C TRP A 350 2.75 8.92 5.70
N ILE A 351 3.75 8.61 6.53
CA ILE A 351 3.88 9.16 7.89
C ILE A 351 3.77 10.69 7.89
N GLY A 352 2.94 11.20 8.82
CA GLY A 352 2.71 12.64 8.96
C GLY A 352 1.69 13.23 7.97
N GLN A 353 1.15 12.44 7.05
CA GLN A 353 0.04 12.84 6.19
C GLN A 353 -1.28 12.27 6.72
N GLN A 354 -2.39 13.02 6.52
CA GLN A 354 -3.72 12.57 6.94
C GLN A 354 -4.24 11.48 5.99
N ASN A 355 -4.91 10.47 6.53
CA ASN A 355 -5.66 9.51 5.72
C ASN A 355 -6.90 10.18 5.10
N ALA A 356 -7.47 9.56 4.06
CA ALA A 356 -8.66 10.05 3.37
C ALA A 356 -9.75 8.98 3.35
N LEU A 357 -10.98 9.38 3.64
CA LEU A 357 -12.19 8.60 3.42
C LEU A 357 -13.02 9.36 2.38
N TYR A 358 -13.42 8.68 1.32
CA TYR A 358 -14.23 9.20 0.24
C TYR A 358 -15.60 8.54 0.30
N ASP A 359 -16.62 9.39 0.46
CA ASP A 359 -18.03 8.99 0.44
C ASP A 359 -18.46 8.88 -1.02
N ASN A 360 -18.93 7.70 -1.42
CA ASN A 360 -19.60 7.55 -2.71
C ASN A 360 -20.98 8.21 -2.61
N LEU A 361 -21.42 8.82 -3.72
CA LEU A 361 -22.66 9.61 -3.76
C LEU A 361 -23.64 9.05 -4.79
N LEU A 362 -23.47 7.81 -5.22
CA LEU A 362 -24.25 7.18 -6.28
C LEU A 362 -25.72 7.09 -5.86
N VAL A 363 -26.01 6.46 -4.71
CA VAL A 363 -27.38 6.30 -4.20
C VAL A 363 -27.99 7.66 -3.86
N ASP A 364 -27.18 8.53 -3.28
CA ASP A 364 -27.59 9.86 -2.84
C ASP A 364 -27.98 10.77 -4.02
N THR A 365 -27.22 10.71 -5.11
CA THR A 365 -27.50 11.42 -6.36
C THR A 365 -28.79 10.88 -7.00
N ALA A 366 -28.93 9.55 -7.11
CA ALA A 366 -30.15 8.93 -7.64
C ALA A 366 -31.40 9.31 -6.83
N ARG A 367 -31.30 9.42 -5.49
CA ARG A 367 -32.38 9.90 -4.63
C ARG A 367 -32.75 11.36 -4.90
N ARG A 368 -31.76 12.23 -5.12
CA ARG A 368 -31.99 13.66 -5.41
C ARG A 368 -32.69 13.85 -6.75
N GLU A 369 -32.30 13.11 -7.77
CA GLU A 369 -32.92 13.18 -9.11
C GLU A 369 -34.38 12.71 -9.12
N ARG A 370 -34.74 11.76 -8.25
CA ARG A 370 -36.12 11.29 -8.09
C ARG A 370 -37.01 12.24 -7.29
N ARG A 371 -36.45 13.27 -6.64
CA ARG A 371 -37.21 14.21 -5.81
C ARG A 371 -37.94 15.22 -6.72
N PRO A 372 -39.27 15.40 -6.59
CA PRO A 372 -39.97 16.41 -7.38
C PRO A 372 -39.40 17.80 -7.09
N PRO A 373 -39.34 18.71 -8.09
CA PRO A 373 -38.81 20.05 -7.89
C PRO A 373 -39.53 20.72 -6.72
N ALA A 374 -38.77 21.41 -5.87
CA ALA A 374 -39.33 22.17 -4.78
C ALA A 374 -40.40 23.12 -5.34
N ARG A 375 -41.61 23.09 -4.77
CA ARG A 375 -42.66 24.04 -5.15
C ARG A 375 -42.08 25.45 -4.96
N PRO A 376 -42.18 26.35 -5.95
CA PRO A 376 -41.74 27.72 -5.76
C PRO A 376 -42.46 28.29 -4.54
N GLU A 377 -41.70 28.87 -3.61
CA GLU A 377 -42.26 29.54 -2.44
C GLU A 377 -43.27 30.58 -2.93
N SER A 378 -44.54 30.41 -2.56
CA SER A 378 -45.55 31.41 -2.84
C SER A 378 -45.21 32.66 -2.03
N VAL A 379 -44.72 33.69 -2.72
CA VAL A 379 -44.58 35.03 -2.14
C VAL A 379 -45.95 35.43 -1.58
N PRO A 380 -46.08 35.72 -0.27
CA PRO A 380 -47.34 36.17 0.29
C PRO A 380 -47.77 37.45 -0.41
N ALA A 381 -48.97 37.43 -0.99
CA ALA A 381 -49.60 38.58 -1.62
C ALA A 381 -50.08 39.56 -0.54
N ASP A 382 -49.15 40.27 0.11
CA ASP A 382 -49.49 41.38 1.02
C ASP A 382 -48.34 42.38 1.11
N SER A 383 -48.07 43.07 0.00
CA SER A 383 -47.24 44.29 0.01
C SER A 383 -47.75 45.38 -0.93
N GLN A 384 -49.07 45.47 -1.11
CA GLN A 384 -49.73 46.60 -1.77
C GLN A 384 -50.82 47.18 -0.87
N ARG A 385 -50.44 47.97 0.14
CA ARG A 385 -51.28 49.05 0.70
C ARG A 385 -50.47 49.90 1.69
N ALA A 386 -49.87 50.97 1.19
CA ALA A 386 -49.72 52.22 1.93
C ALA A 386 -49.59 53.35 0.92
N GLY A 387 -50.69 54.12 0.76
CA GLY A 387 -50.71 55.35 -0.05
C GLY A 387 -49.99 56.51 0.66
N PRO A 388 -49.72 57.62 -0.06
CA PRO A 388 -48.90 58.71 0.44
C PRO A 388 -49.73 59.67 1.31
N ALA A 389 -49.16 60.11 2.43
CA ALA A 389 -49.64 61.27 3.17
C ALA A 389 -48.64 62.42 3.01
N ALA A 390 -49.15 63.59 2.63
CA ALA A 390 -48.41 64.79 2.30
C ALA A 390 -48.30 65.78 3.48
N GLY A 391 -47.28 66.65 3.41
CA GLY A 391 -47.16 67.93 4.13
C GLY A 391 -46.25 67.88 5.37
N ALA A 392 -45.34 68.81 5.65
CA ALA A 392 -45.08 70.16 5.13
C ALA A 392 -43.65 70.62 5.58
N PRO A 393 -43.15 71.80 5.17
CA PRO A 393 -41.72 72.12 4.98
C PRO A 393 -41.10 72.94 6.13
N VAL A 394 -39.77 73.13 6.09
CA VAL A 394 -38.87 74.24 6.53
C VAL A 394 -37.45 73.61 6.57
N GLY A 395 -36.32 74.14 6.10
CA GLY A 395 -35.87 75.44 5.63
C GLY A 395 -34.34 75.53 5.85
N SER A 396 -33.62 76.00 4.83
CA SER A 396 -32.29 76.67 4.85
C SER A 396 -31.01 76.01 5.43
N ALA A 397 -30.04 75.88 4.50
CA ALA A 397 -28.62 76.30 4.58
C ALA A 397 -27.66 75.63 5.59
N MET A 398 -26.74 74.79 5.10
CA MET A 398 -25.40 75.15 4.59
C MET A 398 -24.83 73.98 3.78
#